data_AF-A0A6B8KJV1-F1
#
_entry.id   AF-A0A6B8KJV1-F1
#
_cell.length_a   1.000
_cell.length_b   1.000
_cell.length_c   1.000
_cell.angle_alpha   90.00
_cell.angle_beta   90.00
_cell.angle_gamma   90.00
#
_symmetry.space_group_name_H-M   'P 1'
#
loop_
_entity.id
_entity.type
_entity.pdbx_description
1 polymer ?
#
loop_
_entity_poly.entity_id
_entity_poly.type
_entity_poly.pdbx_seq_one_letter_code
_entity_poly.pdbx_strand_id
1 'polypeptide(L)' 'MSVESALAYIKRMHSDEEFRARMTALSDDEEASWAAMREEGFEFTLSEFKRGQEAYCRENDLIEK' A
#
# COMPACT_ATOMS: atom_id res chain seq x y z
N MET A 1 8.10 2.24 10.61
CA MET A 1 7.08 1.17 10.70
C MET A 1 5.82 1.69 11.41
N SER A 2 4.83 2.16 10.63
CA SER A 2 3.51 2.58 11.12
C SER A 2 2.41 2.18 10.14
N VAL A 3 1.22 1.82 10.68
CA VAL A 3 0.00 1.50 9.89
C VAL A 3 -0.42 2.67 8.99
N GLU A 4 -0.14 3.91 9.40
CA GLU A 4 -0.42 5.12 8.60
C GLU A 4 0.33 5.13 7.27
N SER A 5 1.57 4.63 7.23
CA SER A 5 2.34 4.50 5.99
C SER A 5 1.73 3.47 5.04
N ALA A 6 1.23 2.35 5.58
CA ALA A 6 0.51 1.35 4.81
C ALA A 6 -0.81 1.91 4.24
N LEU A 7 -1.58 2.64 5.05
CA LEU A 7 -2.81 3.30 4.63
C LEU A 7 -2.56 4.31 3.51
N ALA A 8 -1.53 5.15 3.65
CA ALA A 8 -1.14 6.12 2.64
C ALA A 8 -0.70 5.45 1.33
N TYR A 9 0.04 4.34 1.42
CA TYR A 9 0.40 3.53 0.26
C TYR A 9 -0.83 2.95 -0.45
N ILE A 10 -1.80 2.42 0.31
CA ILE A 10 -3.05 1.88 -0.26
C ILE A 10 -3.87 2.99 -0.93
N LYS A 11 -4.04 4.13 -0.25
CA LYS A 11 -4.72 5.31 -0.82
C LYS A 11 -4.08 5.73 -2.14
N ARG A 12 -2.74 5.77 -2.18
CA ARG A 12 -1.99 6.14 -3.39
C ARG A 12 -2.11 5.08 -4.48
N MET A 13 -2.05 3.79 -4.17
CA MET A 13 -2.32 2.71 -5.11
C MET A 13 -3.71 2.78 -5.77
N HIS A 14 -4.70 3.32 -5.08
CA HIS A 14 -6.06 3.48 -5.61
C HIS A 14 -6.29 4.79 -6.37
N SER A 15 -5.61 5.88 -5.99
CA SER A 15 -5.77 7.20 -6.63
C SER A 15 -4.75 7.48 -7.74
N ASP A 16 -3.63 6.75 -7.77
CA ASP A 16 -2.48 7.02 -8.63
C ASP A 16 -2.18 5.78 -9.49
N GLU A 17 -2.70 5.78 -10.71
CA GLU A 17 -2.62 4.63 -11.62
C GLU A 17 -1.20 4.38 -12.13
N GLU A 18 -0.38 5.43 -12.29
CA GLU A 18 1.03 5.31 -12.67
C GLU A 18 1.82 4.64 -11.55
N PHE A 19 1.58 5.05 -10.31
CA PHE A 19 2.16 4.40 -9.14
C PHE A 19 1.76 2.93 -9.06
N ARG A 20 0.46 2.62 -9.23
CA ARG A 20 -0.05 1.25 -9.25
C ARG A 20 0.60 0.41 -10.33
N ALA A 21 0.72 0.93 -11.55
CA ALA A 21 1.35 0.23 -12.67
C ALA A 21 2.83 -0.05 -12.40
N ARG A 22 3.56 0.93 -11.85
CA ARG A 22 4.96 0.78 -11.44
C ARG A 22 5.11 -0.30 -10.37
N MET A 23 4.29 -0.25 -9.32
CA MET A 23 4.35 -1.23 -8.23
C MET A 23 3.92 -2.63 -8.65
N THR A 24 2.96 -2.73 -9.57
CA THR A 24 2.56 -4.01 -10.16
C THR A 24 3.67 -4.59 -11.04
N ALA A 25 4.36 -3.75 -11.82
CA ALA A 25 5.52 -4.18 -12.61
C ALA A 25 6.70 -4.63 -11.74
N LEU A 26 6.88 -4.00 -10.57
CA LEU A 26 7.87 -4.39 -9.57
C LEU A 26 7.42 -5.55 -8.67
N SER A 27 6.16 -5.98 -8.75
CA SER A 27 5.62 -7.03 -7.87
C SER A 27 6.22 -8.41 -8.14
N ASP A 28 6.83 -8.63 -9.30
CA ASP A 28 7.53 -9.86 -9.65
C ASP A 28 8.88 -9.97 -8.91
N ASP A 29 9.50 -8.82 -8.62
CA ASP A 29 10.74 -8.69 -7.87
C ASP A 29 10.46 -8.12 -6.47
N GLU A 30 10.33 -9.01 -5.47
CA GLU A 30 10.11 -8.58 -4.08
C GLU A 30 11.13 -7.51 -3.65
N GLU A 31 12.42 -7.70 -3.93
CA GLU A 31 13.46 -6.73 -3.57
C GLU A 31 13.23 -5.36 -4.21
N ALA A 32 12.81 -5.31 -5.47
CA ALA A 32 12.59 -4.07 -6.20
C ALA A 32 11.32 -3.35 -5.72
N SER A 33 10.26 -4.10 -5.41
CA SER A 33 9.04 -3.57 -4.78
C SER A 33 9.35 -2.97 -3.41
N TRP A 34 10.11 -3.69 -2.56
CA TRP A 34 10.54 -3.20 -1.26
C TRP A 34 11.46 -1.98 -1.35
N ALA A 35 12.36 -1.93 -2.33
CA ALA A 35 13.24 -0.79 -2.55
C ALA A 35 12.45 0.46 -2.96
N ALA A 36 11.53 0.34 -3.91
CA ALA A 36 10.69 1.45 -4.35
C ALA A 36 9.77 1.98 -3.25
N MET A 37 9.23 1.10 -2.39
CA MET A 37 8.47 1.53 -1.20
C MET A 37 9.35 2.37 -0.26
N ARG A 38 10.58 1.91 0.02
CA ARG A 38 11.52 2.64 0.88
C ARG A 38 11.95 3.98 0.29
N GLU A 39 12.20 4.06 -1.02
CA GLU A 39 12.54 5.31 -1.71
C GLU A 39 11.42 6.35 -1.59
N GLU A 40 10.17 5.93 -1.66
CA GLU A 40 9.00 6.78 -1.49
C GLU A 40 8.70 7.10 0.00
N GLY A 41 9.49 6.56 0.93
CA GLY A 41 9.32 6.74 2.37
C GLY A 41 8.25 5.83 2.99
N PHE A 42 7.76 4.85 2.26
CA PHE A 42 6.84 3.84 2.76
C PHE A 42 7.60 2.67 3.37
N GLU A 43 7.48 2.51 4.69
CA GLU A 43 8.07 1.39 5.41
C GLU A 43 7.04 0.75 6.34
N PHE A 44 6.50 -0.37 5.90
CA PHE A 44 5.49 -1.14 6.63
C PHE A 44 5.66 -2.64 6.37
N THR A 45 5.26 -3.46 7.32
CA THR A 45 5.21 -4.92 7.17
C THR A 45 3.91 -5.37 6.50
N LEU A 46 3.87 -6.62 6.00
CA LEU A 46 2.64 -7.24 5.48
C LEU A 46 1.48 -7.18 6.48
N SER A 47 1.76 -7.32 7.78
CA SER A 47 0.76 -7.20 8.84
C SER A 47 0.18 -5.79 8.95
N GLU A 48 1.01 -4.75 8.79
CA GLU A 48 0.58 -3.36 8.74
C GLU A 48 -0.15 -3.05 7.44
N PHE A 49 0.25 -3.62 6.31
CA PHE A 49 -0.48 -3.54 5.04
C PHE A 49 -1.91 -4.05 5.17
N LYS A 50 -2.11 -5.23 5.79
CA LYS A 50 -3.45 -5.77 6.09
C LYS A 50 -4.26 -4.84 7.00
N ARG A 51 -3.64 -4.30 8.06
CA ARG A 51 -4.30 -3.32 8.95
C ARG A 51 -4.66 -2.02 8.24
N GLY A 52 -3.80 -1.56 7.34
CA GLY A 52 -4.05 -0.40 6.48
C GLY A 52 -5.21 -0.67 5.51
N GLN A 53 -5.29 -1.87 4.92
CA GLN A 53 -6.41 -2.26 4.06
C GLN A 53 -7.72 -2.29 4.83
N GLU A 54 -7.73 -2.90 6.02
CA GLU A 54 -8.92 -2.94 6.87
C GLU A 54 -9.38 -1.54 7.28
N ALA A 55 -8.44 -0.68 7.67
CA ALA A 55 -8.72 0.73 7.98
C ALA A 55 -9.25 1.50 6.75
N TYR A 56 -8.65 1.30 5.57
CA TYR A 56 -9.09 1.94 4.33
C TYR A 56 -10.50 1.48 3.92
N CYS A 57 -10.80 0.18 4.00
CA CYS A 57 -12.14 -0.34 3.72
C CYS A 57 -13.18 0.19 4.72
N ARG A 58 -12.81 0.30 6.00
CA ARG A 58 -13.67 0.90 7.04
C ARG A 58 -13.91 2.39 6.80
N GLU A 59 -12.88 3.15 6.38
CA GLU A 59 -13.01 4.58 6.05
C GLU A 59 -13.89 4.82 4.81
N ASN A 60 -13.82 3.94 3.80
CA ASN A 60 -14.56 4.08 2.55
C ASN A 60 -15.95 3.42 2.59
N ASP A 61 -16.42 2.96 3.75
CA ASP A 61 -17.69 2.24 3.92
C ASP A 61 -17.82 1.00 3.00
N LEU A 62 -16.69 0.43 2.55
CA LEU A 62 -16.62 -0.78 1.72
C LEU A 62 -16.84 -2.06 2.53
N ILE A 63 -17.31 -1.94 3.77
CA ILE A 63 -17.72 -3.08 4.58
C ILE A 63 -19.11 -3.49 4.08
N GLU A 64 -19.15 -4.35 3.07
CA GLU A 64 -20.37 -5.05 2.71
C GLU A 64 -20.94 -5.73 3.97
N LYS A 65 -22.22 -5.43 4.25
CA LYS A 65 -23.00 -5.98 5.37
C LYS A 65 -23.20 -7.49 5.27
#